data_AF-A0A0L1I4S2-F1
#
_entry.id   AF-A0A0L1I4S2-F1
#
_cell.length_a   1.000
_cell.length_b   1.000
_cell.length_c   1.000
_cell.angle_alpha   90.00
_cell.angle_beta   90.00
_cell.angle_gamma   90.00
#
_symmetry.space_group_name_H-M   'P 1'
#
loop_
_entity.id
_entity.type
_entity.pdbx_description
1 polymer ?
#
loop_
_entity_poly.entity_id
_entity_poly.type
_entity_poly.pdbx_seq_one_letter_code
_entity_poly.pdbx_strand_id
1 'polypeptide(L)'
;MKVHYINILLFELPLNILIYNQRNHKNTTHHTPKISTTRLLCECELYAPANYDNDPQMKAVMENYNRQTSDRFKEYDERMKTTRQKCKDKCDKEIQKIILKDKLEKELMDKFATLDTDIQSDAIPSCVCEKSIADKMEKGCLRCGYGLGSVAPMIGLTGAVAVNAWKTAELAAAKAAAIAEGAAKGAIAGNAQGMEVVINFLKYWGVDVLIPKIYETFVATNRYADVTTIAGAIAEKHAQNCAILANGSSANGPMCETFGVKFGLMHAVTHSPIGGPANIEIPQKINELAEEATEAADAAAKAAEKSATAAAIKTSTEAIETTSYNWYTTIGYSITAILIIVLIMVIIYKILRYRRKKKMKKKLQYIKLLEE
;
A
#
# COMPACT_ATOMS: atom_id res chain seq x y z
N MET A 1 -19.56 -17.73 -40.50
CA MET A 1 -20.42 -18.20 -39.39
C MET A 1 -20.54 -19.71 -39.46
N LYS A 2 -19.81 -20.43 -38.60
CA LYS A 2 -20.09 -21.78 -38.05
C LYS A 2 -18.93 -22.13 -37.09
N VAL A 3 -19.28 -22.71 -35.95
CA VAL A 3 -18.52 -22.73 -34.69
C VAL A 3 -17.69 -24.02 -34.56
N HIS A 4 -16.40 -23.87 -34.27
CA HIS A 4 -15.47 -24.86 -33.65
C HIS A 4 -15.27 -24.42 -32.18
N TYR A 5 -15.21 -25.26 -31.13
CA TYR A 5 -14.05 -26.02 -30.59
C TYR A 5 -14.57 -26.52 -29.20
N ILE A 6 -14.80 -27.80 -28.85
CA ILE A 6 -13.94 -28.94 -28.47
C ILE A 6 -12.97 -28.73 -27.29
N ASN A 7 -13.20 -29.53 -26.22
CA ASN A 7 -12.35 -29.95 -25.09
C ASN A 7 -11.94 -28.85 -24.09
N ILE A 8 -12.09 -28.96 -22.77
CA ILE A 8 -11.65 -30.01 -21.84
C ILE A 8 -12.43 -29.76 -20.52
N LEU A 9 -13.12 -30.76 -19.95
CA LEU A 9 -13.37 -30.93 -18.50
C LEU A 9 -14.21 -32.20 -18.26
N LEU A 10 -13.61 -33.34 -18.64
CA LEU A 10 -13.85 -34.65 -18.03
C LEU A 10 -12.80 -34.84 -16.92
N PHE A 11 -13.13 -35.68 -15.93
CA PHE A 11 -12.31 -36.13 -14.79
C PHE A 11 -12.18 -35.15 -13.61
N GLU A 12 -12.90 -35.38 -12.51
CA GLU A 12 -12.68 -36.38 -11.45
C GLU A 12 -11.71 -35.87 -10.37
N LEU A 13 -12.18 -35.99 -9.13
CA LEU A 13 -11.39 -35.95 -7.90
C LEU A 13 -10.06 -36.72 -8.08
N PRO A 14 -8.97 -36.17 -7.51
CA PRO A 14 -8.41 -36.89 -6.37
C PRO A 14 -8.17 -35.92 -5.21
N LEU A 15 -9.14 -35.90 -4.30
CA LEU A 15 -8.91 -35.56 -2.89
C LEU A 15 -8.06 -36.69 -2.30
N ASN A 16 -6.74 -36.66 -2.55
CA ASN A 16 -5.83 -37.62 -1.95
C ASN A 16 -4.46 -37.01 -1.63
N ILE A 17 -4.43 -35.85 -0.96
CA ILE A 17 -3.30 -35.42 -0.13
C ILE A 17 -3.85 -34.61 1.06
N LEU A 18 -4.49 -35.31 2.02
CA LEU A 18 -4.22 -35.09 3.44
C LEU A 18 -4.71 -36.33 4.24
N ILE A 19 -4.19 -37.49 3.86
CA ILE A 19 -4.04 -38.59 4.79
C ILE A 19 -3.03 -38.14 5.86
N TYR A 20 -3.35 -38.49 7.10
CA TYR A 20 -2.47 -38.55 8.26
C TYR A 20 -2.44 -37.33 9.19
N ASN A 21 -3.34 -37.35 10.18
CA ASN A 21 -2.85 -37.53 11.55
C ASN A 21 -3.87 -38.27 12.42
N GLN A 22 -3.45 -39.49 12.77
CA GLN A 22 -4.12 -40.43 13.64
C GLN A 22 -3.74 -40.08 15.09
N ARG A 23 -4.73 -39.78 15.94
CA ARG A 23 -4.62 -40.00 17.39
C ARG A 23 -5.95 -40.49 17.98
N ASN A 24 -6.07 -41.81 17.95
CA ASN A 24 -6.67 -42.74 18.92
C ASN A 24 -7.45 -42.08 20.09
N HIS A 25 -8.77 -42.25 20.13
CA HIS A 25 -9.53 -43.34 20.77
C HIS A 25 -9.54 -43.32 22.31
N LYS A 26 -10.73 -43.02 22.88
CA LYS A 26 -11.46 -43.92 23.79
C LYS A 26 -12.96 -43.58 23.75
N ASN A 27 -13.75 -44.57 23.35
CA ASN A 27 -15.21 -44.56 23.27
C ASN A 27 -15.80 -44.88 24.65
N THR A 28 -16.87 -44.18 25.05
CA THR A 28 -17.97 -44.78 25.84
C THR A 28 -19.27 -43.99 25.62
N THR A 29 -20.06 -44.51 24.69
CA THR A 29 -21.52 -44.67 24.67
C THR A 29 -22.40 -43.65 25.40
N HIS A 30 -23.21 -42.89 24.64
CA HIS A 30 -24.56 -42.52 25.05
C HIS A 30 -25.56 -42.75 23.91
N HIS A 31 -26.63 -43.46 24.26
CA HIS A 31 -27.75 -43.86 23.40
C HIS A 31 -28.34 -42.69 22.60
N THR A 32 -28.64 -42.97 21.33
CA THR A 32 -29.48 -42.17 20.44
C THR A 32 -30.95 -42.18 20.89
N PRO A 33 -31.57 -41.02 21.13
CA PRO A 33 -33.01 -40.87 20.95
C PRO A 33 -33.26 -40.53 19.48
N LYS A 34 -33.90 -41.46 18.75
CA LYS A 34 -34.62 -41.14 17.52
C LYS A 34 -35.74 -40.16 17.90
N ILE A 35 -35.64 -38.88 17.52
CA ILE A 35 -36.72 -37.96 17.11
C ILE A 35 -36.07 -36.62 16.75
N SER A 36 -36.30 -36.15 15.53
CA SER A 36 -35.91 -34.82 15.05
C SER A 36 -36.88 -33.75 15.55
N THR A 37 -36.42 -32.76 16.32
CA THR A 37 -37.19 -31.56 16.67
C THR A 37 -36.92 -30.41 15.70
N THR A 38 -37.19 -30.60 14.42
CA THR A 38 -37.34 -29.51 13.45
C THR A 38 -38.82 -29.32 13.16
N ARG A 39 -39.49 -28.50 13.99
CA ARG A 39 -40.90 -28.13 13.80
C ARG A 39 -40.98 -27.12 12.65
N LEU A 40 -41.21 -27.62 11.44
CA LEU A 40 -41.59 -26.82 10.28
C LEU A 40 -42.96 -26.16 10.56
N LEU A 41 -43.07 -24.85 10.39
CA LEU A 41 -44.29 -24.06 10.61
C LEU A 41 -45.38 -24.27 9.54
N CYS A 42 -45.37 -25.38 8.79
CA CYS A 42 -46.23 -25.60 7.63
C CYS A 42 -47.30 -26.68 7.77
N GLU A 43 -47.58 -27.22 8.97
CA GLU A 43 -48.57 -28.31 9.14
C GLU A 43 -49.67 -28.04 10.18
N CYS A 44 -49.79 -26.84 10.75
CA CYS A 44 -50.77 -26.57 11.81
C CYS A 44 -52.15 -26.05 11.33
N GLU A 45 -52.59 -26.28 10.09
CA GLU A 45 -53.92 -25.84 9.63
C GLU A 45 -55.01 -26.93 9.64
N LEU A 46 -54.73 -28.17 10.08
CA LEU A 46 -55.73 -29.26 10.00
C LEU A 46 -56.61 -29.47 11.25
N TYR A 47 -56.34 -28.79 12.36
CA TYR A 47 -57.22 -28.82 13.55
C TYR A 47 -57.18 -27.47 14.29
N ALA A 48 -57.87 -26.47 13.75
CA ALA A 48 -58.29 -25.31 14.53
C ALA A 48 -59.74 -25.54 14.99
N PRO A 49 -60.01 -25.77 16.29
CA PRO A 49 -61.36 -25.74 16.83
C PRO A 49 -61.97 -24.35 16.60
N ALA A 50 -63.07 -24.29 15.85
CA ALA A 50 -63.74 -23.05 15.47
C ALA A 50 -64.54 -22.37 16.61
N ASN A 51 -64.09 -22.45 17.87
CA ASN A 51 -64.85 -21.89 18.99
C ASN A 51 -63.99 -21.48 20.21
N TYR A 52 -62.86 -20.81 19.99
CA TYR A 52 -62.07 -20.20 21.08
C TYR A 52 -62.46 -18.73 21.38
N ASP A 53 -63.25 -18.09 20.51
CA ASP A 53 -63.66 -16.68 20.68
C ASP A 53 -64.66 -16.47 21.84
N ASN A 54 -65.32 -17.54 22.32
CA ASN A 54 -66.37 -17.48 23.34
C ASN A 54 -65.95 -18.04 24.71
N ASP A 55 -64.71 -18.50 24.90
CA ASP A 55 -64.24 -19.01 26.18
C ASP A 55 -63.90 -17.83 27.15
N PRO A 56 -64.59 -17.72 28.30
CA PRO A 56 -64.37 -16.63 29.25
C PRO A 56 -62.92 -16.54 29.76
N GLN A 57 -62.22 -17.68 29.86
CA GLN A 57 -60.84 -17.72 30.33
C GLN A 57 -59.87 -17.25 29.23
N MET A 58 -60.10 -17.64 27.98
CA MET A 58 -59.28 -17.20 26.84
C MET A 58 -59.41 -15.69 26.62
N LYS A 59 -60.63 -15.16 26.75
CA LYS A 59 -60.89 -13.72 26.63
C LYS A 59 -60.17 -12.91 27.72
N ALA A 60 -60.16 -13.39 28.97
CA ALA A 60 -59.44 -12.74 30.06
C ALA A 60 -57.91 -12.74 29.86
N VAL A 61 -57.34 -13.84 29.35
CA VAL A 61 -55.90 -13.93 29.02
C VAL A 61 -55.54 -12.99 27.87
N MET A 62 -56.39 -12.94 26.83
CA MET A 62 -56.16 -12.09 25.66
C MET A 62 -56.29 -10.60 26.01
N GLU A 63 -57.24 -10.21 26.86
CA GLU A 63 -57.37 -8.84 27.37
C GLU A 63 -56.17 -8.43 28.23
N ASN A 64 -55.66 -9.32 29.10
CA ASN A 64 -54.47 -9.06 29.90
C ASN A 64 -53.20 -8.92 29.03
N TYR A 65 -53.03 -9.79 28.04
CA TYR A 65 -51.94 -9.69 27.07
C TYR A 65 -52.02 -8.41 26.24
N ASN A 66 -53.21 -8.03 25.77
CA ASN A 66 -53.43 -6.79 25.04
C ASN A 66 -53.14 -5.55 25.90
N ARG A 67 -53.49 -5.57 27.19
CA ARG A 67 -53.19 -4.48 28.13
C ARG A 67 -51.69 -4.33 28.37
N GLN A 68 -50.98 -5.42 28.66
CA GLN A 68 -49.52 -5.41 28.80
C GLN A 68 -48.82 -4.98 27.50
N THR A 69 -49.32 -5.44 26.36
CA THR A 69 -48.76 -5.11 25.05
C THR A 69 -48.95 -3.62 24.73
N SER A 70 -50.13 -3.07 25.04
CA SER A 70 -50.44 -1.64 24.90
C SER A 70 -49.52 -0.76 25.78
N ASP A 71 -49.28 -1.18 27.03
CA ASP A 71 -48.39 -0.45 27.93
C ASP A 71 -46.93 -0.46 27.44
N ARG A 72 -46.45 -1.61 26.91
CA ARG A 72 -45.12 -1.70 26.28
C ARG A 72 -44.99 -0.85 25.02
N PHE A 73 -46.07 -0.72 24.23
CA PHE A 73 -46.06 0.16 23.05
C PHE A 73 -45.98 1.63 23.44
N LYS A 74 -46.71 2.06 24.49
CA LYS A 74 -46.58 3.43 25.01
C LYS A 74 -45.17 3.71 25.55
N GLU A 75 -44.58 2.77 26.26
CA GLU A 75 -43.21 2.90 26.77
C GLU A 75 -42.17 2.93 25.64
N TYR A 76 -42.36 2.15 24.58
CA TYR A 76 -41.53 2.20 23.38
C TYR A 76 -41.65 3.55 22.65
N ASP A 77 -42.87 4.06 22.46
CA ASP A 77 -43.10 5.34 21.80
C ASP A 77 -42.52 6.54 22.58
N GLU A 78 -42.63 6.55 23.91
CA GLU A 78 -42.02 7.60 24.74
C GLU A 78 -40.48 7.54 24.72
N ARG A 79 -39.89 6.34 24.73
CA ARG A 79 -38.44 6.19 24.51
C ARG A 79 -38.02 6.64 23.11
N MET A 80 -38.85 6.37 22.09
CA MET A 80 -38.59 6.82 20.73
C MET A 80 -38.63 8.35 20.61
N LYS A 81 -39.64 9.00 21.19
CA LYS A 81 -39.76 10.47 21.21
C LYS A 81 -38.56 11.13 21.90
N THR A 82 -38.19 10.66 23.08
CA THR A 82 -37.06 11.22 23.85
C THR A 82 -35.72 11.03 23.13
N THR A 83 -35.52 9.90 22.47
CA THR A 83 -34.29 9.62 21.69
C THR A 83 -34.23 10.46 20.42
N ARG A 84 -35.37 10.68 19.76
CA ARG A 84 -35.49 11.53 18.57
C ARG A 84 -35.26 13.01 18.90
N GLN A 85 -35.77 13.48 20.04
CA GLN A 85 -35.52 14.85 20.52
C GLN A 85 -34.03 15.08 20.80
N LYS A 86 -33.36 14.16 21.51
CA LYS A 86 -31.92 14.23 21.78
C LYS A 86 -31.08 14.26 20.49
N CYS A 87 -31.46 13.49 19.47
CA CYS A 87 -30.78 13.53 18.18
C CYS A 87 -31.00 14.85 17.43
N LYS A 88 -32.21 15.41 17.49
CA LYS A 88 -32.53 16.71 16.89
C LYS A 88 -31.74 17.83 17.54
N ASP A 89 -31.73 17.90 18.87
CA ASP A 89 -30.97 18.92 19.61
C ASP A 89 -29.46 18.81 19.36
N LYS A 90 -28.92 17.59 19.23
CA LYS A 90 -27.51 17.37 18.89
C LYS A 90 -27.19 17.81 17.46
N CYS A 91 -28.07 17.53 16.51
CA CYS A 91 -27.93 17.95 15.12
C CYS A 91 -27.97 19.48 15.01
N ASP A 92 -28.95 20.12 15.65
CA ASP A 92 -29.09 21.59 15.64
C ASP A 92 -27.86 22.27 16.26
N LYS A 93 -27.30 21.69 17.33
CA LYS A 93 -26.05 22.18 17.95
C LYS A 93 -24.83 22.05 17.04
N GLU A 94 -24.70 20.94 16.30
CA GLU A 94 -23.61 20.75 15.34
C GLU A 94 -23.77 21.66 14.11
N ILE A 95 -25.01 21.86 13.63
CA ILE A 95 -25.32 22.79 12.54
C ILE A 95 -24.97 24.22 12.95
N GLN A 96 -25.37 24.67 14.14
CA GLN A 96 -24.99 26.01 14.62
C GLN A 96 -23.48 26.18 14.73
N LYS A 97 -22.75 25.15 15.16
CA LYS A 97 -21.28 25.17 15.23
C LYS A 97 -20.65 25.26 13.83
N ILE A 98 -21.22 24.58 12.83
CA ILE A 98 -20.76 24.65 11.44
C ILE A 98 -21.04 26.03 10.85
N ILE A 99 -22.24 26.59 11.06
CA ILE A 99 -22.59 27.94 10.58
C ILE A 99 -21.69 29.01 11.21
N LEU A 100 -21.42 28.93 12.52
CA LEU A 100 -20.49 29.84 13.20
C LEU A 100 -19.07 29.72 12.65
N LYS A 101 -18.60 28.51 12.37
CA LYS A 101 -17.26 28.28 11.81
C LYS A 101 -17.14 28.82 10.37
N ASP A 102 -18.15 28.58 9.54
CA ASP A 102 -18.20 29.06 8.16
C ASP A 102 -18.26 30.60 8.10
N LYS A 103 -18.97 31.23 9.05
CA LYS A 103 -19.03 32.69 9.18
C LYS A 103 -17.66 33.28 9.58
N LEU A 104 -16.95 32.66 10.52
CA LEU A 104 -15.59 33.07 10.88
C LEU A 104 -14.59 32.86 9.73
N GLU A 105 -14.67 31.73 9.01
CA GLU A 105 -13.81 31.46 7.85
C GLU A 105 -14.05 32.48 6.72
N LYS A 106 -15.31 32.88 6.46
CA LYS A 106 -15.64 33.94 5.50
C LYS A 106 -15.13 35.31 5.93
N GLU A 107 -15.35 35.71 7.17
CA GLU A 107 -14.85 36.99 7.69
C GLU A 107 -13.30 37.04 7.67
N LEU A 108 -12.65 35.90 7.90
CA LEU A 108 -11.19 35.79 7.85
C LEU A 108 -10.68 35.85 6.40
N MET A 109 -11.33 35.17 5.45
CA MET A 109 -10.99 35.28 4.03
C MET A 109 -11.20 36.70 3.46
N ASP A 110 -12.29 37.39 3.81
CA ASP A 110 -12.51 38.78 3.37
C ASP A 110 -11.43 39.73 3.91
N LYS A 111 -10.96 39.50 5.15
CA LYS A 111 -9.83 40.24 5.73
C LYS A 111 -8.50 39.90 5.05
N PHE A 112 -8.28 38.63 4.69
CA PHE A 112 -7.08 38.24 3.94
C PHE A 112 -7.09 38.77 2.51
N ALA A 113 -8.24 38.76 1.82
CA ALA A 113 -8.39 39.29 0.46
C ALA A 113 -8.20 40.82 0.40
N THR A 114 -8.57 41.56 1.45
CA THR A 114 -8.31 43.01 1.55
C THR A 114 -6.85 43.34 1.89
N LEU A 115 -6.08 42.38 2.44
CA LEU A 115 -4.65 42.49 2.68
C LEU A 115 -3.80 42.10 1.44
N ASP A 116 -4.34 41.28 0.54
CA ASP A 116 -3.63 40.74 -0.64
C ASP A 116 -3.85 41.55 -1.95
N THR A 117 -4.63 42.64 -1.93
CA THR A 117 -4.84 43.50 -3.12
C THR A 117 -3.61 44.28 -3.57
N ASP A 118 -2.47 44.18 -2.88
CA ASP A 118 -1.22 44.86 -3.28
C ASP A 118 -0.27 44.00 -4.12
N ILE A 119 -0.65 42.77 -4.48
CA ILE A 119 0.17 41.93 -5.38
C ILE A 119 -0.71 41.33 -6.48
N GLN A 120 -0.77 42.05 -7.60
CA GLN A 120 -1.32 41.56 -8.87
C GLN A 120 -0.56 40.32 -9.35
N SER A 121 -1.26 39.21 -9.56
CA SER A 121 -0.78 38.11 -10.40
C SER A 121 -1.97 37.32 -10.96
N ASP A 122 -2.36 37.69 -12.17
CA ASP A 122 -3.26 36.95 -13.03
C ASP A 122 -2.72 35.55 -13.38
N ALA A 123 -3.66 34.67 -13.74
CA ALA A 123 -3.52 33.33 -14.33
C ALA A 123 -3.34 32.13 -13.36
N ILE A 124 -4.46 31.42 -13.11
CA ILE A 124 -4.72 30.00 -13.46
C ILE A 124 -6.13 29.65 -12.93
N PRO A 125 -7.12 29.32 -13.77
CA PRO A 125 -8.44 28.90 -13.29
C PRO A 125 -8.39 27.41 -12.90
N SER A 126 -7.95 27.11 -11.68
CA SER A 126 -8.28 25.83 -11.07
C SER A 126 -9.74 25.90 -10.61
N CYS A 127 -10.63 25.26 -11.35
CA CYS A 127 -12.00 25.01 -10.89
C CYS A 127 -11.96 24.09 -9.65
N VAL A 128 -11.73 24.68 -8.49
CA VAL A 128 -12.07 24.08 -7.20
C VAL A 128 -13.57 24.29 -7.05
N CYS A 129 -14.36 23.26 -7.34
CA CYS A 129 -15.77 23.24 -6.95
C CYS A 129 -15.83 23.35 -5.42
N GLU A 130 -16.19 24.55 -4.95
CA GLU A 130 -16.45 24.84 -3.55
C GLU A 130 -17.51 23.85 -3.06
N LYS A 131 -17.17 23.02 -2.06
CA LYS A 131 -18.09 22.06 -1.46
C LYS A 131 -19.21 22.85 -0.78
N SER A 132 -20.32 22.99 -1.50
CA SER A 132 -21.54 23.64 -1.02
C SER A 132 -21.99 23.03 0.31
N ILE A 133 -22.66 23.86 1.13
CA ILE A 133 -23.25 23.50 2.43
C ILE A 133 -24.12 22.23 2.31
N ALA A 134 -24.65 21.93 1.13
CA ALA A 134 -25.36 20.69 0.83
C ALA A 134 -24.50 19.43 0.96
N ASP A 135 -23.24 19.42 0.46
CA ASP A 135 -22.33 18.25 0.54
C ASP A 135 -21.88 17.96 1.98
N LYS A 136 -21.72 19.01 2.81
CA LYS A 136 -21.42 18.88 4.25
C LYS A 136 -22.66 18.42 5.05
N MET A 137 -23.84 18.94 4.71
CA MET A 137 -25.11 18.55 5.34
C MET A 137 -25.50 17.10 4.99
N GLU A 138 -25.21 16.64 3.77
CA GLU A 138 -25.45 15.27 3.33
C GLU A 138 -24.56 14.26 4.09
N LYS A 139 -23.27 14.59 4.34
CA LYS A 139 -22.38 13.77 5.18
C LYS A 139 -22.80 13.69 6.66
N GLY A 140 -23.34 14.77 7.22
CA GLY A 140 -23.88 14.78 8.58
C GLY A 140 -25.16 13.94 8.69
N CYS A 141 -26.04 14.05 7.70
CA CYS A 141 -27.30 13.31 7.64
C CYS A 141 -27.10 11.80 7.33
N LEU A 142 -26.12 11.45 6.47
CA LEU A 142 -25.71 10.07 6.18
C LEU A 142 -25.15 9.34 7.40
N ARG A 143 -24.51 10.04 8.35
CA ARG A 143 -24.08 9.45 9.63
C ARG A 143 -25.25 9.08 10.55
N CYS A 144 -26.37 9.79 10.48
CA CYS A 144 -27.59 9.44 11.23
C CYS A 144 -28.44 8.36 10.51
N GLY A 145 -28.32 8.21 9.19
CA GLY A 145 -28.94 7.13 8.42
C GLY A 145 -28.32 5.74 8.62
N TYR A 146 -27.12 5.67 9.23
CA TYR A 146 -26.35 4.44 9.43
C TYR A 146 -27.03 3.38 10.34
N GLY A 147 -28.14 3.73 11.00
CA GLY A 147 -28.90 2.82 11.86
C GLY A 147 -30.13 2.16 11.23
N LEU A 148 -30.66 2.67 10.11
CA LEU A 148 -31.94 2.20 9.55
C LEU A 148 -31.91 2.21 8.00
N GLY A 149 -31.31 1.17 7.40
CA GLY A 149 -31.80 0.65 6.12
C GLY A 149 -30.98 0.86 4.82
N SER A 150 -29.67 1.15 4.86
CA SER A 150 -28.86 1.27 3.63
C SER A 150 -27.56 0.43 3.64
N VAL A 151 -27.70 -0.89 3.75
CA VAL A 151 -26.54 -1.82 3.66
C VAL A 151 -26.03 -1.98 2.22
N ALA A 152 -26.79 -1.57 1.20
CA ALA A 152 -26.42 -1.82 -0.21
C ALA A 152 -25.34 -0.88 -0.80
N PRO A 153 -25.30 0.45 -0.54
CA PRO A 153 -24.31 1.32 -1.21
C PRO A 153 -22.95 1.39 -0.50
N MET A 154 -22.89 1.04 0.79
CA MET A 154 -21.73 1.36 1.63
C MET A 154 -20.56 0.39 1.47
N ILE A 155 -20.80 -0.84 1.00
CA ILE A 155 -19.73 -1.84 0.79
C ILE A 155 -18.80 -1.42 -0.37
N GLY A 156 -19.33 -0.80 -1.43
CA GLY A 156 -18.52 -0.29 -2.54
C GLY A 156 -17.69 0.96 -2.18
N LEU A 157 -18.26 1.89 -1.42
CA LEU A 157 -17.61 3.14 -1.04
C LEU A 157 -16.54 2.98 0.05
N THR A 158 -16.79 2.13 1.05
CA THR A 158 -15.80 1.86 2.12
C THR A 158 -14.67 0.95 1.64
N GLY A 159 -14.97 -0.04 0.79
CA GLY A 159 -13.95 -0.91 0.18
C GLY A 159 -12.97 -0.15 -0.69
N ALA A 160 -13.44 0.72 -1.58
CA ALA A 160 -12.57 1.51 -2.46
C ALA A 160 -11.66 2.47 -1.68
N VAL A 161 -12.17 3.11 -0.60
CA VAL A 161 -11.37 3.98 0.26
C VAL A 161 -10.29 3.20 1.00
N ALA A 162 -10.61 2.01 1.51
CA ALA A 162 -9.64 1.15 2.20
C ALA A 162 -8.54 0.65 1.25
N VAL A 163 -8.89 0.22 0.03
CA VAL A 163 -7.93 -0.23 -0.99
C VAL A 163 -6.98 0.90 -1.42
N ASN A 164 -7.51 2.12 -1.57
CA ASN A 164 -6.69 3.27 -1.95
C ASN A 164 -5.74 3.69 -0.82
N ALA A 165 -6.19 3.67 0.44
CA ALA A 165 -5.32 3.92 1.59
C ALA A 165 -4.21 2.87 1.71
N TRP A 166 -4.54 1.59 1.52
CA TRP A 166 -3.57 0.49 1.50
C TRP A 166 -2.54 0.68 0.38
N LYS A 167 -2.96 0.95 -0.86
CA LYS A 167 -2.06 1.27 -1.98
C LYS A 167 -1.07 2.38 -1.64
N THR A 168 -1.55 3.47 -1.04
CA THR A 168 -0.66 4.60 -0.70
C THR A 168 0.37 4.24 0.35
N ALA A 169 -0.02 3.44 1.36
CA ALA A 169 0.92 2.97 2.38
C ALA A 169 1.94 1.98 1.81
N GLU A 170 1.50 1.03 0.98
CA GLU A 170 2.36 0.03 0.37
C GLU A 170 3.37 0.68 -0.60
N LEU A 171 2.94 1.65 -1.41
CA LEU A 171 3.83 2.41 -2.29
C LEU A 171 4.86 3.24 -1.51
N ALA A 172 4.49 3.79 -0.36
CA ALA A 172 5.42 4.51 0.50
C ALA A 172 6.48 3.56 1.08
N ALA A 173 6.06 2.38 1.58
CA ALA A 173 6.97 1.36 2.08
C ALA A 173 7.90 0.82 0.97
N ALA A 174 7.36 0.56 -0.22
CA ALA A 174 8.12 0.10 -1.37
C ALA A 174 9.16 1.13 -1.84
N LYS A 175 8.82 2.42 -1.84
CA LYS A 175 9.78 3.49 -2.14
C LYS A 175 10.91 3.54 -1.12
N ALA A 176 10.61 3.42 0.18
CA ALA A 176 11.64 3.40 1.21
C ALA A 176 12.59 2.19 1.04
N ALA A 177 12.06 1.01 0.77
CA ALA A 177 12.85 -0.18 0.48
C ALA A 177 13.70 -0.03 -0.80
N ALA A 178 13.13 0.55 -1.86
CA ALA A 178 13.82 0.80 -3.11
C ALA A 178 14.98 1.78 -2.95
N ILE A 179 14.82 2.85 -2.15
CA ILE A 179 15.90 3.79 -1.82
C ILE A 179 17.03 3.08 -1.07
N ALA A 180 16.71 2.22 -0.09
CA ALA A 180 17.71 1.46 0.64
C ALA A 180 18.48 0.48 -0.26
N GLU A 181 17.78 -0.24 -1.14
CA GLU A 181 18.42 -1.14 -2.11
C GLU A 181 19.26 -0.36 -3.13
N GLY A 182 18.76 0.78 -3.60
CA GLY A 182 19.45 1.69 -4.50
C GLY A 182 20.76 2.20 -3.90
N ALA A 183 20.73 2.65 -2.64
CA ALA A 183 21.92 3.11 -1.93
C ALA A 183 22.96 1.99 -1.76
N ALA A 184 22.52 0.76 -1.45
CA ALA A 184 23.43 -0.38 -1.33
C ALA A 184 24.10 -0.73 -2.67
N LYS A 185 23.34 -0.75 -3.77
CA LYS A 185 23.90 -0.96 -5.12
C LYS A 185 24.77 0.20 -5.57
N GLY A 186 24.40 1.43 -5.22
CA GLY A 186 25.19 2.64 -5.44
C GLY A 186 26.57 2.54 -4.79
N ALA A 187 26.63 2.18 -3.50
CA ALA A 187 27.89 2.02 -2.78
C ALA A 187 28.81 0.95 -3.40
N ILE A 188 28.25 -0.18 -3.83
CA ILE A 188 29.02 -1.25 -4.49
C ILE A 188 29.58 -0.78 -5.84
N ALA A 189 28.74 -0.16 -6.68
CA ALA A 189 29.14 0.34 -7.99
C ALA A 189 30.16 1.49 -7.89
N GLY A 190 29.95 2.41 -6.94
CA GLY A 190 30.88 3.50 -6.67
C GLY A 190 32.24 2.99 -6.24
N ASN A 191 32.29 2.06 -5.28
CA ASN A 191 33.56 1.47 -4.85
C ASN A 191 34.27 0.71 -5.98
N ALA A 192 33.52 -0.04 -6.81
CA ALA A 192 34.09 -0.74 -7.96
C ALA A 192 34.71 0.24 -8.98
N GLN A 193 34.03 1.34 -9.30
CA GLN A 193 34.54 2.35 -10.23
C GLN A 193 35.75 3.08 -9.66
N GLY A 194 35.69 3.48 -8.38
CA GLY A 194 36.82 4.11 -7.68
C GLY A 194 38.05 3.19 -7.67
N MET A 195 37.85 1.88 -7.42
CA MET A 195 38.93 0.90 -7.48
C MET A 195 39.52 0.75 -8.88
N GLU A 196 38.69 0.75 -9.92
CA GLU A 196 39.15 0.69 -11.31
C GLU A 196 40.07 1.87 -11.65
N VAL A 197 39.65 3.09 -11.30
CA VAL A 197 40.44 4.31 -11.50
C VAL A 197 41.77 4.20 -10.77
N VAL A 198 41.75 3.91 -9.47
CA VAL A 198 42.98 3.80 -8.66
C VAL A 198 43.92 2.74 -9.22
N ILE A 199 43.41 1.56 -9.56
CA ILE A 199 44.23 0.47 -10.11
C ILE A 199 44.89 0.88 -11.42
N ASN A 200 44.16 1.54 -12.31
CA ASN A 200 44.69 1.98 -13.60
C ASN A 200 45.82 3.00 -13.41
N PHE A 201 45.64 3.98 -12.52
CA PHE A 201 46.67 4.96 -12.22
C PHE A 201 47.89 4.35 -11.51
N LEU A 202 47.69 3.47 -10.53
CA LEU A 202 48.81 2.80 -9.84
C LEU A 202 49.65 1.94 -10.80
N LYS A 203 49.02 1.22 -11.73
CA LYS A 203 49.72 0.49 -12.81
C LYS A 203 50.41 1.44 -13.78
N TYR A 204 49.74 2.51 -14.18
CA TYR A 204 50.33 3.52 -15.06
C TYR A 204 51.59 4.11 -14.44
N TRP A 205 51.59 4.37 -13.13
CA TRP A 205 52.75 4.85 -12.39
C TRP A 205 53.81 3.78 -12.10
N GLY A 206 53.52 2.50 -12.33
CA GLY A 206 54.44 1.38 -12.13
C GLY A 206 54.58 0.94 -10.67
N VAL A 207 53.59 1.24 -9.83
CA VAL A 207 53.57 0.83 -8.41
C VAL A 207 53.46 -0.69 -8.29
N ASP A 208 52.73 -1.33 -9.20
CA ASP A 208 52.56 -2.78 -9.30
C ASP A 208 53.88 -3.52 -9.55
N VAL A 209 54.77 -2.93 -10.35
CA VAL A 209 56.07 -3.52 -10.68
C VAL A 209 57.13 -3.15 -9.64
N LEU A 210 57.19 -1.88 -9.24
CA LEU A 210 58.23 -1.39 -8.33
C LEU A 210 57.98 -1.81 -6.88
N ILE A 211 56.70 -1.92 -6.47
CA ILE A 211 56.29 -2.16 -5.09
C ILE A 211 55.12 -3.16 -5.04
N PRO A 212 55.31 -4.39 -5.57
CA PRO A 212 54.22 -5.35 -5.78
C PRO A 212 53.48 -5.72 -4.50
N LYS A 213 54.21 -5.88 -3.39
CA LYS A 213 53.61 -6.29 -2.11
C LYS A 213 52.57 -5.28 -1.57
N ILE A 214 52.84 -3.98 -1.71
CA ILE A 214 51.89 -2.93 -1.27
C ILE A 214 50.71 -2.89 -2.23
N TYR A 215 50.97 -2.94 -3.54
CA TYR A 215 49.95 -2.96 -4.56
C TYR A 215 48.97 -4.14 -4.38
N GLU A 216 49.48 -5.36 -4.23
CA GLU A 216 48.67 -6.57 -4.04
C GLU A 216 47.83 -6.51 -2.76
N THR A 217 48.42 -6.03 -1.66
CA THR A 217 47.70 -5.87 -0.38
C THR A 217 46.57 -4.85 -0.51
N PHE A 218 46.82 -3.72 -1.17
CA PHE A 218 45.80 -2.70 -1.40
C PHE A 218 44.66 -3.20 -2.28
N VAL A 219 44.97 -3.86 -3.40
CA VAL A 219 43.96 -4.44 -4.29
C VAL A 219 43.11 -5.47 -3.56
N ALA A 220 43.70 -6.28 -2.67
CA ALA A 220 42.99 -7.25 -1.85
C ALA A 220 42.02 -6.60 -0.85
N THR A 221 42.34 -5.42 -0.31
CA THR A 221 41.43 -4.66 0.58
C THR A 221 40.17 -4.19 -0.15
N ASN A 222 40.26 -3.95 -1.46
CA ASN A 222 39.13 -3.59 -2.33
C ASN A 222 38.33 -2.35 -1.84
N ARG A 223 39.03 -1.34 -1.32
CA ARG A 223 38.45 -0.08 -0.85
C ARG A 223 39.28 1.09 -1.37
N TYR A 224 38.74 1.82 -2.34
CA TYR A 224 39.52 2.85 -3.04
C TYR A 224 39.94 4.00 -2.12
N ALA A 225 39.09 4.33 -1.14
CA ALA A 225 39.35 5.38 -0.15
C ALA A 225 40.61 5.13 0.70
N ASP A 226 41.05 3.87 0.80
CA ASP A 226 42.23 3.50 1.58
C ASP A 226 43.54 3.79 0.80
N VAL A 227 43.48 4.29 -0.44
CA VAL A 227 44.67 4.58 -1.27
C VAL A 227 45.59 5.63 -0.63
N THR A 228 45.04 6.57 0.12
CA THR A 228 45.83 7.60 0.82
C THR A 228 46.66 7.00 1.97
N THR A 229 46.19 5.89 2.56
CA THR A 229 46.87 5.23 3.68
C THR A 229 48.17 4.54 3.25
N ILE A 230 48.27 4.13 1.99
CA ILE A 230 49.46 3.47 1.45
C ILE A 230 50.51 4.46 0.92
N ALA A 231 50.19 5.75 0.83
CA ALA A 231 51.07 6.77 0.25
C ALA A 231 52.44 6.86 0.93
N GLY A 232 52.46 6.88 2.27
CA GLY A 232 53.71 6.93 3.04
C GLY A 232 54.56 5.66 2.84
N ALA A 233 53.90 4.50 2.80
CA ALA A 233 54.56 3.22 2.59
C ALA A 233 55.13 3.08 1.16
N ILE A 234 54.45 3.66 0.15
CA ILE A 234 54.96 3.78 -1.22
C ILE A 234 56.22 4.63 -1.23
N ALA A 235 56.21 5.80 -0.58
CA ALA A 235 57.38 6.67 -0.55
C ALA A 235 58.59 6.03 0.15
N GLU A 236 58.36 5.31 1.26
CA GLU A 236 59.43 4.60 1.97
C GLU A 236 60.01 3.46 1.13
N LYS A 237 59.15 2.65 0.49
CA LYS A 237 59.60 1.54 -0.36
C LYS A 237 60.26 2.03 -1.64
N HIS A 238 59.80 3.14 -2.21
CA HIS A 238 60.48 3.81 -3.29
C HIS A 238 61.89 4.22 -2.88
N ALA A 239 62.08 4.84 -1.72
CA ALA A 239 63.41 5.22 -1.23
C ALA A 239 64.34 4.01 -1.05
N GLN A 240 63.83 2.88 -0.56
CA GLN A 240 64.59 1.62 -0.40
C GLN A 240 64.94 0.99 -1.76
N ASN A 241 63.96 0.88 -2.67
CA ASN A 241 64.12 0.20 -3.96
C ASN A 241 64.94 1.01 -4.96
N CYS A 242 65.01 2.33 -4.77
CA CYS A 242 65.73 3.28 -5.62
C CYS A 242 67.03 3.80 -4.97
N ALA A 243 67.44 3.24 -3.83
CA ALA A 243 68.73 3.55 -3.22
C ALA A 243 69.89 3.12 -4.14
N ILE A 244 70.87 4.00 -4.31
CA ILE A 244 72.09 3.71 -5.07
C ILE A 244 72.97 2.77 -4.24
N LEU A 245 73.37 1.65 -4.82
CA LEU A 245 74.28 0.69 -4.18
C LEU A 245 75.70 1.27 -4.12
N ALA A 246 76.54 0.75 -3.22
CA ALA A 246 77.91 1.25 -3.00
C ALA A 246 78.83 1.22 -4.24
N ASN A 247 78.44 0.48 -5.28
CA ASN A 247 79.11 0.39 -6.58
C ASN A 247 78.62 1.43 -7.61
N GLY A 248 77.75 2.36 -7.21
CA GLY A 248 77.20 3.41 -8.07
C GLY A 248 76.07 2.93 -9.01
N SER A 249 75.63 1.68 -8.91
CA SER A 249 74.50 1.17 -9.70
C SER A 249 73.21 1.09 -8.87
N SER A 250 72.07 1.21 -9.54
CA SER A 250 70.76 0.91 -8.96
C SER A 250 70.23 -0.36 -9.64
N ALA A 251 69.89 -1.37 -8.86
CA ALA A 251 69.29 -2.61 -9.38
C ALA A 251 67.96 -2.34 -10.13
N ASN A 252 67.27 -1.24 -9.79
CA ASN A 252 66.00 -0.82 -10.38
C ASN A 252 66.10 0.53 -11.10
N GLY A 253 67.31 0.97 -11.49
CA GLY A 253 67.57 2.34 -11.99
C GLY A 253 66.56 2.85 -13.02
N PRO A 254 66.33 2.12 -14.14
CA PRO A 254 65.37 2.54 -15.17
C PRO A 254 63.92 2.64 -14.67
N MET A 255 63.52 1.76 -13.74
CA MET A 255 62.17 1.78 -13.16
C MET A 255 62.00 2.96 -12.19
N CYS A 256 63.03 3.26 -11.41
CA CYS A 256 63.05 4.41 -10.50
C CYS A 256 63.05 5.75 -11.25
N GLU A 257 63.75 5.84 -12.38
CA GLU A 257 63.69 7.00 -13.27
C GLU A 257 62.28 7.17 -13.86
N THR A 258 61.71 6.09 -14.41
CA THR A 258 60.36 6.11 -14.98
C THR A 258 59.30 6.49 -13.94
N PHE A 259 59.40 5.93 -12.74
CA PHE A 259 58.53 6.26 -11.61
C PHE A 259 58.70 7.74 -11.22
N GLY A 260 59.95 8.20 -11.09
CA GLY A 260 60.29 9.57 -10.76
C GLY A 260 59.73 10.58 -11.76
N VAL A 261 59.77 10.29 -13.06
CA VAL A 261 59.17 11.15 -14.09
C VAL A 261 57.65 11.21 -13.95
N LYS A 262 56.98 10.08 -13.73
CA LYS A 262 55.49 10.02 -13.61
C LYS A 262 54.97 10.72 -12.35
N PHE A 263 55.70 10.65 -11.26
CA PHE A 263 55.41 11.35 -10.01
C PHE A 263 55.91 12.81 -9.98
N GLY A 264 56.61 13.29 -11.01
CA GLY A 264 57.12 14.66 -11.06
C GLY A 264 58.40 14.92 -10.25
N LEU A 265 59.06 13.85 -9.78
CA LEU A 265 60.34 13.91 -9.07
C LEU A 265 61.50 14.26 -10.01
N MET A 266 61.46 13.77 -11.26
CA MET A 266 62.52 13.90 -12.26
C MET A 266 62.05 14.49 -13.59
N HIS A 267 62.95 15.16 -14.30
CA HIS A 267 62.68 15.68 -15.64
C HIS A 267 62.72 14.56 -16.67
N ALA A 268 61.68 14.47 -17.50
CA ALA A 268 61.53 13.42 -18.51
C ALA A 268 62.71 13.34 -19.51
N VAL A 269 63.41 14.44 -19.74
CA VAL A 269 64.52 14.52 -20.71
C VAL A 269 65.89 14.51 -20.05
N THR A 270 66.12 15.36 -19.04
CA THR A 270 67.44 15.56 -18.45
C THR A 270 67.70 14.64 -17.27
N HIS A 271 66.69 13.88 -16.82
CA HIS A 271 66.73 13.01 -15.63
C HIS A 271 67.20 13.74 -14.37
N SER A 272 67.15 15.07 -14.40
CA SER A 272 67.52 15.92 -13.28
C SER A 272 66.36 15.98 -12.29
N PRO A 273 66.62 16.06 -10.97
CA PRO A 273 65.57 16.27 -9.98
C PRO A 273 64.89 17.62 -10.22
N ILE A 274 63.56 17.65 -10.31
CA ILE A 274 62.79 18.90 -10.44
C ILE A 274 61.81 19.10 -9.29
N GLY A 275 61.34 18.00 -8.69
CA GLY A 275 60.32 18.03 -7.64
C GLY A 275 60.89 18.12 -6.22
N GLY A 276 60.00 18.29 -5.25
CA GLY A 276 60.30 18.11 -3.84
C GLY A 276 60.73 16.68 -3.49
N PRO A 277 61.11 16.43 -2.22
CA PRO A 277 61.51 15.09 -1.81
C PRO A 277 60.35 14.09 -1.99
N ALA A 278 60.68 12.85 -2.33
CA ALA A 278 59.70 11.82 -2.70
C ALA A 278 58.63 11.55 -1.63
N ASN A 279 58.94 11.79 -0.35
CA ASN A 279 58.02 11.67 0.76
C ASN A 279 56.92 12.76 0.81
N ILE A 280 57.01 13.79 -0.03
CA ILE A 280 56.00 14.85 -0.15
C ILE A 280 55.21 14.69 -1.45
N GLU A 281 55.92 14.58 -2.57
CA GLU A 281 55.31 14.54 -3.91
C GLU A 281 54.48 13.26 -4.16
N ILE A 282 54.94 12.11 -3.66
CA ILE A 282 54.20 10.84 -3.81
C ILE A 282 52.86 10.90 -3.07
N PRO A 283 52.80 11.26 -1.77
CA PRO A 283 51.52 11.47 -1.10
C PRO A 283 50.63 12.53 -1.74
N GLN A 284 51.19 13.62 -2.25
CA GLN A 284 50.41 14.66 -2.91
C GLN A 284 49.69 14.12 -4.15
N LYS A 285 50.43 13.46 -5.07
CA LYS A 285 49.86 12.82 -6.25
C LYS A 285 48.83 11.74 -5.93
N ILE A 286 49.05 10.97 -4.86
CA ILE A 286 48.09 9.95 -4.42
C ILE A 286 46.81 10.59 -3.86
N ASN A 287 46.91 11.73 -3.18
CA ASN A 287 45.73 12.46 -2.73
C ASN A 287 44.94 13.04 -3.92
N GLU A 288 45.62 13.59 -4.93
CA GLU A 288 44.98 14.01 -6.19
C GLU A 288 44.24 12.84 -6.86
N LEU A 289 44.85 11.65 -6.91
CA LEU A 289 44.19 10.44 -7.38
C LEU A 289 43.00 10.04 -6.52
N ALA A 290 43.08 10.20 -5.20
CA ALA A 290 41.98 9.88 -4.30
C ALA A 290 40.77 10.80 -4.55
N GLU A 291 41.01 12.08 -4.88
CA GLU A 291 39.96 13.01 -5.29
C GLU A 291 39.32 12.56 -6.61
N GLU A 292 40.12 12.29 -7.64
CA GLU A 292 39.63 11.82 -8.96
C GLU A 292 38.85 10.49 -8.85
N ALA A 293 39.35 9.56 -8.04
CA ALA A 293 38.66 8.30 -7.77
C ALA A 293 37.35 8.50 -6.99
N THR A 294 37.30 9.50 -6.10
CA THR A 294 36.07 9.85 -5.37
C THR A 294 35.03 10.43 -6.30
N GLU A 295 35.42 11.32 -7.22
CA GLU A 295 34.50 11.87 -8.23
C GLU A 295 33.92 10.78 -9.14
N ALA A 296 34.77 9.87 -9.62
CA ALA A 296 34.35 8.73 -10.43
C ALA A 296 33.44 7.76 -9.65
N ALA A 297 33.77 7.49 -8.39
CA ALA A 297 32.96 6.65 -7.50
C ALA A 297 31.58 7.28 -7.24
N ASP A 298 31.52 8.57 -6.96
CA ASP A 298 30.26 9.29 -6.71
C ASP A 298 29.37 9.32 -7.95
N ALA A 299 29.96 9.52 -9.13
CA ALA A 299 29.22 9.49 -10.39
C ALA A 299 28.62 8.11 -10.66
N ALA A 300 29.41 7.04 -10.50
CA ALA A 300 28.94 5.67 -10.66
C ALA A 300 27.91 5.27 -9.59
N ALA A 301 28.11 5.68 -8.33
CA ALA A 301 27.17 5.43 -7.25
C ALA A 301 25.82 6.07 -7.53
N LYS A 302 25.78 7.35 -7.93
CA LYS A 302 24.53 8.06 -8.27
C LYS A 302 23.83 7.42 -9.46
N ALA A 303 24.56 6.98 -10.48
CA ALA A 303 23.98 6.31 -11.64
C ALA A 303 23.36 4.95 -11.29
N ALA A 304 24.09 4.15 -10.50
CA ALA A 304 23.62 2.84 -10.04
C ALA A 304 22.43 2.96 -9.07
N GLU A 305 22.48 3.92 -8.13
CA GLU A 305 21.37 4.20 -7.22
C GLU A 305 20.11 4.59 -7.99
N LYS A 306 20.21 5.56 -8.91
CA LYS A 306 19.07 6.03 -9.71
C LYS A 306 18.44 4.92 -10.54
N SER A 307 19.27 4.09 -11.18
CA SER A 307 18.76 2.98 -12.01
C SER A 307 18.12 1.88 -11.16
N ALA A 308 18.75 1.50 -10.05
CA ALA A 308 18.24 0.48 -9.14
C ALA A 308 16.94 0.91 -8.42
N THR A 309 16.89 2.14 -7.92
CA THR A 309 15.68 2.71 -7.30
C THR A 309 14.53 2.74 -8.29
N ALA A 310 14.75 3.22 -9.52
CA ALA A 310 13.72 3.26 -10.55
C ALA A 310 13.21 1.85 -10.91
N ALA A 311 14.11 0.87 -11.05
CA ALA A 311 13.74 -0.52 -11.31
C ALA A 311 12.90 -1.12 -10.17
N ALA A 312 13.33 -0.96 -8.92
CA ALA A 312 12.62 -1.48 -7.76
C ALA A 312 11.25 -0.81 -7.55
N ILE A 313 11.15 0.52 -7.77
CA ILE A 313 9.86 1.24 -7.74
C ILE A 313 8.93 0.73 -8.84
N LYS A 314 9.44 0.49 -10.05
CA LYS A 314 8.63 -0.04 -11.16
C LYS A 314 8.07 -1.42 -10.81
N THR A 315 8.93 -2.36 -10.40
CA THR A 315 8.52 -3.73 -10.06
C THR A 315 7.51 -3.77 -8.91
N SER A 316 7.73 -2.97 -7.86
CA SER A 316 6.80 -2.90 -6.73
C SER A 316 5.46 -2.25 -7.12
N THR A 317 5.48 -1.20 -7.95
CA THR A 317 4.25 -0.57 -8.45
C THR A 317 3.42 -1.56 -9.29
N GLU A 318 4.05 -2.30 -10.20
CA GLU A 318 3.38 -3.32 -11.02
C GLU A 318 2.76 -4.43 -10.16
N ALA A 319 3.46 -4.87 -9.10
CA ALA A 319 2.94 -5.85 -8.16
C ALA A 319 1.73 -5.31 -7.35
N ILE A 320 1.79 -4.05 -6.90
CA ILE A 320 0.70 -3.38 -6.17
C ILE A 320 -0.51 -3.15 -7.08
N GLU A 321 -0.31 -2.78 -8.34
CA GLU A 321 -1.39 -2.64 -9.30
C GLU A 321 -2.07 -3.99 -9.57
N THR A 322 -1.29 -5.04 -9.79
CA THR A 322 -1.81 -6.40 -10.02
C THR A 322 -2.64 -6.91 -8.84
N THR A 323 -2.13 -6.79 -7.62
CA THR A 323 -2.86 -7.21 -6.41
C THR A 323 -4.15 -6.41 -6.22
N SER A 324 -4.09 -5.11 -6.45
CA SER A 324 -5.28 -4.26 -6.33
C SER A 324 -6.37 -4.57 -7.35
N TYR A 325 -5.99 -4.91 -8.59
CA TYR A 325 -6.95 -5.28 -9.63
C TYR A 325 -7.71 -6.55 -9.23
N ASN A 326 -7.00 -7.53 -8.65
CA ASN A 326 -7.62 -8.75 -8.12
C ASN A 326 -8.62 -8.45 -6.99
N TRP A 327 -8.34 -7.46 -6.15
CA TRP A 327 -9.30 -7.05 -5.10
C TRP A 327 -10.51 -6.33 -5.68
N TYR A 328 -10.32 -5.41 -6.64
CA TYR A 328 -11.42 -4.72 -7.31
C TYR A 328 -12.34 -5.68 -8.08
N THR A 329 -11.79 -6.66 -8.78
CA THR A 329 -12.58 -7.69 -9.47
C THR A 329 -13.40 -8.53 -8.48
N THR A 330 -12.79 -8.95 -7.37
CA THR A 330 -13.49 -9.70 -6.30
C THR A 330 -14.65 -8.88 -5.71
N ILE A 331 -14.43 -7.59 -5.41
CA ILE A 331 -15.48 -6.68 -4.94
C ILE A 331 -16.59 -6.55 -6.00
N GLY A 332 -16.21 -6.38 -7.26
CA GLY A 332 -17.13 -6.27 -8.40
C GLY A 332 -18.06 -7.46 -8.55
N TYR A 333 -17.52 -8.69 -8.42
CA TYR A 333 -18.32 -9.93 -8.46
C TYR A 333 -19.32 -10.01 -7.29
N SER A 334 -18.92 -9.57 -6.08
CA SER A 334 -19.86 -9.55 -4.95
C SER A 334 -21.02 -8.57 -5.17
N ILE A 335 -20.73 -7.37 -5.73
CA ILE A 335 -21.75 -6.36 -6.01
C ILE A 335 -22.70 -6.84 -7.11
N THR A 336 -22.17 -7.45 -8.17
CA THR A 336 -23.01 -8.03 -9.25
C THR A 336 -23.90 -9.15 -8.72
N ALA A 337 -23.39 -10.03 -7.85
CA ALA A 337 -24.19 -11.06 -7.21
C ALA A 337 -25.35 -10.48 -6.38
N ILE A 338 -25.08 -9.44 -5.57
CA ILE A 338 -26.12 -8.74 -4.79
C ILE A 338 -27.18 -8.11 -5.71
N LEU A 339 -26.78 -7.46 -6.80
CA LEU A 339 -27.70 -6.86 -7.76
C LEU A 339 -28.62 -7.91 -8.43
N ILE A 340 -28.08 -9.09 -8.76
CA ILE A 340 -28.87 -10.21 -9.32
C ILE A 340 -29.91 -10.70 -8.31
N ILE A 341 -29.54 -10.86 -7.03
CA ILE A 341 -30.47 -11.28 -5.97
C ILE A 341 -31.60 -10.25 -5.79
N VAL A 342 -31.27 -8.95 -5.76
CA VAL A 342 -32.25 -7.87 -5.65
C VAL A 342 -33.19 -7.85 -6.86
N LEU A 343 -32.67 -8.06 -8.08
CA LEU A 343 -33.49 -8.16 -9.29
C LEU A 343 -34.49 -9.33 -9.22
N ILE A 344 -34.03 -10.51 -8.80
CA ILE A 344 -34.91 -11.69 -8.63
C ILE A 344 -36.01 -11.39 -7.60
N MET A 345 -35.66 -10.80 -6.45
CA MET A 345 -36.63 -10.39 -5.42
C MET A 345 -37.68 -9.43 -5.96
N VAL A 346 -37.27 -8.43 -6.77
CA VAL A 346 -38.20 -7.47 -7.40
C VAL A 346 -39.11 -8.15 -8.42
N ILE A 347 -38.59 -9.09 -9.22
CA ILE A 347 -39.39 -9.86 -10.20
C ILE A 347 -40.44 -10.70 -9.46
N ILE A 348 -40.03 -11.46 -8.44
CA ILE A 348 -40.96 -12.27 -7.62
C ILE A 348 -42.02 -11.37 -6.97
N TYR A 349 -41.61 -10.24 -6.39
CA TYR A 349 -42.53 -9.26 -5.80
C TYR A 349 -43.54 -8.74 -6.83
N LYS A 350 -43.11 -8.38 -8.05
CA LYS A 350 -44.02 -7.93 -9.12
C LYS A 350 -45.00 -9.03 -9.52
N ILE A 351 -44.56 -10.29 -9.64
CA ILE A 351 -45.43 -11.43 -9.95
C ILE A 351 -46.48 -11.63 -8.85
N LEU A 352 -46.05 -11.64 -7.58
CA LEU A 352 -46.94 -11.80 -6.42
C LEU A 352 -47.95 -10.64 -6.33
N ARG A 353 -47.49 -9.41 -6.54
CA ARG A 353 -48.36 -8.21 -6.56
C ARG A 353 -49.38 -8.27 -7.69
N TYR A 354 -48.97 -8.71 -8.88
CA TYR A 354 -49.87 -8.90 -10.02
C TYR A 354 -50.93 -9.97 -9.71
N ARG A 355 -50.53 -11.11 -9.15
CA ARG A 355 -51.44 -12.18 -8.71
C ARG A 355 -52.44 -11.69 -7.66
N ARG A 356 -52.00 -10.94 -6.64
CA ARG A 356 -52.88 -10.35 -5.62
C ARG A 356 -53.89 -9.39 -6.24
N LYS A 357 -53.47 -8.47 -7.13
CA LYS A 357 -54.38 -7.56 -7.84
C LYS A 357 -55.42 -8.32 -8.67
N LYS A 358 -55.02 -9.37 -9.40
CA LYS A 358 -55.95 -10.20 -10.18
C LYS A 358 -56.96 -10.91 -9.29
N LYS A 359 -56.53 -11.46 -8.14
CA LYS A 359 -57.42 -12.11 -7.16
C LYS A 359 -58.45 -11.12 -6.59
N MET A 360 -58.04 -9.89 -6.26
CA MET A 360 -58.95 -8.85 -5.75
C MET A 360 -59.97 -8.41 -6.80
N LYS A 361 -59.56 -8.22 -8.06
CA LYS A 361 -60.50 -7.90 -9.16
C LYS A 361 -61.57 -8.98 -9.36
N LYS A 362 -61.18 -10.26 -9.31
CA LYS A 362 -62.13 -11.37 -9.39
C LYS A 362 -63.12 -11.35 -8.23
N LYS A 363 -62.66 -11.15 -6.99
CA LYS A 363 -63.55 -11.04 -5.81
C LYS A 363 -64.59 -9.93 -5.96
N LEU A 364 -64.19 -8.78 -6.49
CA LEU A 364 -65.07 -7.63 -6.73
C LEU A 364 -66.17 -7.94 -7.76
N GLN A 365 -65.87 -8.77 -8.77
CA GLN A 365 -66.88 -9.21 -9.75
C GLN A 365 -67.88 -10.19 -9.15
N TYR A 366 -67.43 -11.12 -8.29
CA TYR A 366 -68.33 -12.06 -7.60
C TYR A 366 -69.25 -11.37 -6.60
N ILE A 367 -68.80 -10.34 -5.89
CA ILE A 367 -69.65 -9.57 -4.97
C ILE A 367 -70.78 -8.87 -5.74
N LYS A 368 -70.47 -8.26 -6.89
CA LYS A 368 -71.50 -7.60 -7.72
C LYS A 368 -72.57 -8.56 -8.24
N LEU A 369 -72.20 -9.79 -8.58
CA LEU A 369 -73.15 -10.81 -9.05
C LEU A 369 -74.06 -11.39 -7.93
N LEU A 370 -73.76 -11.12 -6.66
CA LEU A 370 -74.55 -11.58 -5.52
C LEU A 370 -75.51 -10.49 -4.99
N GLU A 371 -75.35 -9.24 -5.44
CA GLU A 371 -76.22 -8.11 -5.07
C GLU A 371 -77.33 -7.85 -6.12
N GLU A 372 -77.23 -8.44 -7.31
CA GLU A 372 -78.34 -8.59 -8.29
C GLU A 372 -79.09 -9.89 -8.02
#